data_AF-A0A1L3F6P4-F1
#
_entry.id   AF-A0A1L3F6P4-F1
#
_cell.length_a   1.000
_cell.length_b   1.000
_cell.length_c   1.000
_cell.angle_alpha   90.00
_cell.angle_beta   90.00
_cell.angle_gamma   90.00
#
_symmetry.space_group_name_H-M   'P 1'
#
loop_
_entity.id
_entity.type
_entity.pdbx_description
1 polymer ?
#
loop_
_entity_poly.entity_id
_entity_poly.type
_entity_poly.pdbx_seq_one_letter_code
_entity_poly.pdbx_strand_id
1 'polypeptide(L)'
;MATKDIIDTLAGLEPGTALDGIRARRLQARENAQKSYLSLFEPIDAGDFSLVERAAVALFVIGLHREPNVAAFYRAKLAATADGARLAKAIEVEIGRGETSGPYGAYPAGPLSVENTAGLIYRVSAEGKSVLGARLAAALEHAHLLVFRPRDAASADMKALLAAGWSDTGIVTFSQLVAFLSFQVRVVTGLRVLGASLGAASAAAGA
;
A
#
# COMPACT_ATOMS: atom_id res chain seq x y z
N MET A 1 -25.45 -3.60 -12.82
CA MET A 1 -24.77 -4.30 -11.70
C MET A 1 -23.98 -3.24 -10.94
N ALA A 2 -24.10 -3.15 -9.62
CA ALA A 2 -23.27 -2.22 -8.85
C ALA A 2 -21.80 -2.60 -9.06
N THR A 3 -20.97 -1.65 -9.48
CA THR A 3 -19.53 -1.85 -9.64
C THR A 3 -18.97 -2.40 -8.33
N LYS A 4 -18.24 -3.51 -8.41
CA LYS A 4 -17.67 -4.20 -7.26
C LYS A 4 -16.59 -3.30 -6.64
N ASP A 5 -16.90 -2.69 -5.49
CA ASP A 5 -15.97 -1.81 -4.76
C ASP A 5 -14.79 -2.63 -4.21
N ILE A 6 -13.58 -2.12 -4.40
CA ILE A 6 -12.35 -2.83 -4.06
C ILE A 6 -12.19 -2.98 -2.54
N ILE A 7 -12.59 -1.96 -1.76
CA ILE A 7 -12.49 -2.01 -0.30
C ILE A 7 -13.51 -3.02 0.24
N ASP A 8 -14.74 -3.00 -0.27
CA ASP A 8 -15.79 -3.97 0.10
C ASP A 8 -15.33 -5.40 -0.20
N THR A 9 -14.74 -5.60 -1.38
CA THR A 9 -14.17 -6.91 -1.79
C THR A 9 -13.07 -7.37 -0.86
N LEU A 10 -12.09 -6.50 -0.58
CA LEU A 10 -10.95 -6.84 0.25
C LEU A 10 -11.35 -7.05 1.71
N ALA A 11 -12.33 -6.31 2.21
CA ALA A 11 -12.84 -6.49 3.56
C ALA A 11 -13.82 -7.67 3.69
N GLY A 12 -14.19 -8.34 2.58
CA GLY A 12 -15.08 -9.50 2.60
C GLY A 12 -16.52 -9.12 2.96
N LEU A 13 -16.99 -7.98 2.47
CA LEU A 13 -18.36 -7.53 2.73
C LEU A 13 -19.35 -8.33 1.89
N GLU A 14 -20.31 -8.93 2.58
CA GLU A 14 -21.44 -9.61 1.98
C GLU A 14 -22.67 -8.68 1.91
N PRO A 15 -23.36 -8.61 0.77
CA PRO A 15 -24.57 -7.81 0.62
C PRO A 15 -25.64 -8.15 1.66
N GLY A 16 -26.33 -7.13 2.19
CA GLY A 16 -27.41 -7.29 3.16
C GLY A 16 -26.96 -7.47 4.62
N THR A 17 -25.65 -7.52 4.88
CA THR A 17 -25.12 -7.50 6.26
C THR A 17 -25.28 -6.12 6.91
N ALA A 18 -25.23 -6.07 8.25
CA ALA A 18 -25.24 -4.80 8.98
C ALA A 18 -24.08 -3.87 8.57
N LEU A 19 -22.91 -4.45 8.28
CA LEU A 19 -21.74 -3.72 7.81
C LEU A 19 -21.95 -3.14 6.40
N ASP A 20 -22.56 -3.90 5.49
CA ASP A 20 -22.97 -3.42 4.16
C ASP A 20 -23.95 -2.24 4.28
N GLY A 21 -24.94 -2.34 5.18
CA GLY A 21 -25.86 -1.23 5.47
C GLY A 21 -25.17 0.04 5.98
N ILE A 22 -24.11 -0.08 6.79
CA ILE A 22 -23.30 1.05 7.25
C ILE A 22 -22.52 1.67 6.08
N ARG A 23 -21.89 0.83 5.24
CA ARG A 23 -21.13 1.28 4.06
C ARG A 23 -22.03 1.97 3.04
N ALA A 24 -23.26 1.50 2.85
CA ALA A 24 -24.25 2.11 1.97
C ALA A 24 -24.63 3.55 2.39
N ARG A 25 -24.44 3.93 3.67
CA ARG A 25 -24.66 5.32 4.14
C ARG A 25 -23.51 6.27 3.80
N ARG A 26 -22.41 5.77 3.22
CA ARG A 26 -21.20 6.53 2.87
C ARG A 26 -20.87 6.42 1.38
N LEU A 27 -21.90 6.48 0.53
CA LEU A 27 -21.77 6.29 -0.93
C LEU A 27 -20.63 7.10 -1.55
N GLN A 28 -20.54 8.40 -1.23
CA GLN A 28 -19.51 9.25 -1.82
C GLN A 28 -18.08 8.81 -1.44
N ALA A 29 -17.86 8.39 -0.18
CA ALA A 29 -16.56 7.86 0.24
C ALA A 29 -16.23 6.54 -0.46
N ARG A 30 -17.24 5.67 -0.65
CA ARG A 30 -17.10 4.42 -1.40
C ARG A 30 -16.74 4.70 -2.86
N GLU A 31 -17.54 5.51 -3.55
CA GLU A 31 -17.34 5.84 -4.96
C GLU A 31 -16.00 6.53 -5.22
N ASN A 32 -15.61 7.48 -4.36
CA ASN A 32 -14.34 8.17 -4.51
C ASN A 32 -13.15 7.23 -4.29
N ALA A 33 -13.22 6.33 -3.29
CA ALA A 33 -12.17 5.34 -3.07
C ALA A 33 -12.03 4.38 -4.27
N GLN A 34 -13.16 3.93 -4.85
CA GLN A 34 -13.15 3.11 -6.06
C GLN A 34 -12.56 3.87 -7.25
N LYS A 35 -12.93 5.13 -7.46
CA LYS A 35 -12.35 5.96 -8.53
C LYS A 35 -10.86 6.17 -8.34
N SER A 36 -10.38 6.38 -7.11
CA SER A 36 -8.95 6.44 -6.80
C SER A 36 -8.23 5.14 -7.16
N TYR A 37 -8.81 3.98 -6.81
CA TYR A 37 -8.25 2.69 -7.20
C TYR A 37 -8.14 2.55 -8.72
N LEU A 38 -9.22 2.86 -9.46
CA LEU A 38 -9.23 2.78 -10.92
C LEU A 38 -8.21 3.73 -11.54
N SER A 39 -8.12 4.98 -11.06
CA SER A 39 -7.10 5.92 -11.56
C SER A 39 -5.66 5.45 -11.31
N LEU A 40 -5.44 4.64 -10.27
CA LEU A 40 -4.11 4.16 -9.89
C LEU A 40 -3.74 2.81 -10.52
N PHE A 41 -4.70 1.95 -10.82
CA PHE A 41 -4.46 0.58 -11.33
C PHE A 41 -5.01 0.31 -12.73
N GLU A 42 -5.87 1.18 -13.23
CA GLU A 42 -6.45 1.16 -14.58
C GLU A 42 -6.38 2.57 -15.21
N PRO A 43 -5.19 3.21 -15.24
CA PRO A 43 -5.05 4.55 -15.79
C PRO A 43 -5.21 4.53 -17.32
N ILE A 44 -5.58 5.69 -17.87
CA ILE A 44 -5.62 5.91 -19.33
C ILE A 44 -4.21 5.77 -19.94
N ASP A 45 -3.19 6.23 -19.21
CA ASP A 45 -1.78 6.13 -19.58
C ASP A 45 -0.94 5.59 -18.40
N ALA A 46 -0.09 4.60 -18.71
CA ALA A 46 0.81 3.95 -17.76
C ALA A 46 2.29 4.17 -18.14
N GLY A 47 2.61 5.13 -19.00
CA GLY A 47 3.98 5.38 -19.50
C GLY A 47 4.98 5.76 -18.41
N ASP A 48 4.62 6.66 -17.50
CA ASP A 48 5.51 7.14 -16.43
C ASP A 48 5.68 6.16 -15.26
N PHE A 49 4.71 5.25 -15.08
CA PHE A 49 4.67 4.27 -14.00
C PHE A 49 3.81 3.10 -14.48
N SER A 50 4.47 2.00 -14.83
CA SER A 50 3.84 0.87 -15.49
C SER A 50 2.91 0.08 -14.55
N LEU A 51 1.99 -0.70 -15.12
CA LEU A 51 1.11 -1.59 -14.34
C LEU A 51 1.88 -2.64 -13.54
N VAL A 52 3.02 -3.12 -14.07
CA VAL A 52 3.90 -4.06 -13.37
C VAL A 52 4.51 -3.42 -12.13
N GLU A 53 5.07 -2.22 -12.27
CA GLU A 53 5.68 -1.51 -11.15
C GLU A 53 4.63 -1.12 -10.11
N ARG A 54 3.42 -0.72 -10.53
CA ARG A 54 2.29 -0.42 -9.62
C ARG A 54 1.91 -1.65 -8.79
N ALA A 55 1.79 -2.81 -9.43
CA ALA A 55 1.49 -4.06 -8.73
C ALA A 55 2.63 -4.50 -7.80
N ALA A 56 3.88 -4.29 -8.22
CA ALA A 56 5.06 -4.58 -7.42
C ALA A 56 5.17 -3.71 -6.15
N VAL A 57 5.01 -2.39 -6.29
CA VAL A 57 4.95 -1.45 -5.16
C VAL A 57 3.77 -1.80 -4.25
N ALA A 58 2.61 -2.15 -4.83
CA ALA A 58 1.44 -2.52 -4.05
C ALA A 58 1.65 -3.78 -3.20
N LEU A 59 2.23 -4.82 -3.78
CA LEU A 59 2.60 -6.03 -3.03
C LEU A 59 3.55 -5.69 -1.89
N PHE A 60 4.60 -4.91 -2.17
CA PHE A 60 5.58 -4.51 -1.15
C PHE A 60 4.93 -3.72 0.00
N VAL A 61 4.21 -2.64 -0.30
CA VAL A 61 3.57 -1.78 0.70
C VAL A 61 2.59 -2.57 1.56
N ILE A 62 1.70 -3.36 0.94
CA ILE A 62 0.72 -4.14 1.69
C ILE A 62 1.38 -5.26 2.51
N GLY A 63 2.47 -5.85 2.00
CA GLY A 63 3.31 -6.77 2.76
C GLY A 63 3.85 -6.16 4.04
N LEU A 64 4.36 -4.92 3.98
CA LEU A 64 4.84 -4.18 5.15
C LEU A 64 3.74 -3.89 6.19
N HIS A 65 2.49 -3.72 5.73
CA HIS A 65 1.31 -3.58 6.60
C HIS A 65 0.81 -4.91 7.19
N ARG A 66 1.43 -6.05 6.83
CA ARG A 66 1.12 -7.40 7.35
C ARG A 66 -0.33 -7.84 7.17
N GLU A 67 -0.92 -7.50 6.04
CA GLU A 67 -2.30 -7.84 5.68
C GLU A 67 -2.34 -8.94 4.60
N PRO A 68 -2.31 -10.24 4.98
CA PRO A 68 -2.05 -11.34 4.06
C PRO A 68 -3.10 -11.48 2.95
N ASN A 69 -4.37 -11.24 3.26
CA ASN A 69 -5.45 -11.32 2.28
C ASN A 69 -5.33 -10.23 1.21
N VAL A 70 -4.93 -9.02 1.62
CA VAL A 70 -4.73 -7.90 0.68
C VAL A 70 -3.41 -8.09 -0.08
N ALA A 71 -2.37 -8.61 0.57
CA ALA A 71 -1.10 -8.96 -0.06
C ALA A 71 -1.31 -10.03 -1.14
N ALA A 72 -2.12 -11.05 -0.88
CA ALA A 72 -2.47 -12.09 -1.85
C ALA A 72 -3.17 -11.51 -3.09
N PHE A 73 -4.05 -10.52 -2.91
CA PHE A 73 -4.70 -9.82 -4.03
C PHE A 73 -3.67 -9.11 -4.92
N TYR A 74 -2.76 -8.33 -4.34
CA TYR A 74 -1.73 -7.63 -5.12
C TYR A 74 -0.64 -8.55 -5.67
N ARG A 75 -0.34 -9.65 -4.97
CA ARG A 75 0.51 -10.73 -5.48
C ARG A 75 -0.09 -11.36 -6.73
N ALA A 76 -1.38 -11.69 -6.72
CA ALA A 76 -2.07 -12.24 -7.87
C ALA A 76 -2.11 -11.25 -9.04
N LYS A 77 -2.35 -9.96 -8.75
CA LYS A 77 -2.29 -8.89 -9.75
C LYS A 77 -0.91 -8.80 -10.41
N LEU A 78 0.17 -8.86 -9.63
CA LEU A 78 1.53 -8.85 -10.15
C LEU A 78 1.83 -10.13 -10.93
N ALA A 79 1.47 -11.30 -10.40
CA ALA A 79 1.74 -12.59 -11.04
C ALA A 79 1.05 -12.74 -12.41
N ALA A 80 -0.03 -11.99 -12.66
CA ALA A 80 -0.73 -11.95 -13.95
C ALA A 80 0.03 -11.16 -15.04
N THR A 81 1.13 -10.48 -14.72
CA THR A 81 1.96 -9.75 -15.71
C THR A 81 3.10 -10.62 -16.24
N ALA A 82 3.69 -10.21 -17.37
CA ALA A 82 4.96 -10.77 -17.83
C ALA A 82 6.03 -10.63 -16.73
N ASP A 83 6.80 -11.70 -16.48
CA ASP A 83 7.78 -11.84 -15.39
C ASP A 83 7.26 -11.62 -13.96
N GLY A 84 5.94 -11.48 -13.79
CA GLY A 84 5.31 -11.10 -12.53
C GLY A 84 5.59 -12.07 -11.39
N ALA A 85 5.59 -13.38 -11.67
CA ALA A 85 5.88 -14.41 -10.67
C ALA A 85 7.32 -14.31 -10.13
N ARG A 86 8.30 -14.00 -11.00
CA ARG A 86 9.71 -13.81 -10.62
C ARG A 86 9.84 -12.57 -9.73
N LEU A 87 9.20 -11.47 -10.12
CA LEU A 87 9.20 -10.23 -9.34
C LEU A 87 8.52 -10.41 -7.98
N ALA A 88 7.37 -11.07 -7.94
CA ALA A 88 6.63 -11.30 -6.70
C ALA A 88 7.48 -12.04 -5.65
N LYS A 89 8.23 -13.06 -6.07
CA LYS A 89 9.14 -13.80 -5.18
C LYS A 89 10.26 -12.91 -4.62
N ALA A 90 10.85 -12.06 -5.45
CA ALA A 90 11.89 -11.13 -4.98
C ALA A 90 11.33 -10.07 -4.03
N ILE A 91 10.13 -9.56 -4.32
CA ILE A 91 9.46 -8.58 -3.46
C ILE A 91 9.12 -9.20 -2.09
N GLU A 92 8.71 -10.47 -2.03
CA GLU A 92 8.45 -11.16 -0.76
C GLU A 92 9.68 -11.29 0.13
N VAL A 93 10.85 -11.57 -0.47
CA VAL A 93 12.13 -11.55 0.25
C VAL A 93 12.41 -10.14 0.81
N GLU A 94 12.20 -9.12 -0.02
CA GLU A 94 12.41 -7.73 0.38
C GLU A 94 11.38 -7.23 1.42
N ILE A 95 10.14 -7.71 1.40
CA ILE A 95 9.14 -7.46 2.45
C ILE A 95 9.69 -7.96 3.78
N GLY A 96 10.15 -9.22 3.85
CA GLY A 96 10.74 -9.80 5.06
C GLY A 96 11.94 -9.01 5.59
N ARG A 97 12.77 -8.44 4.71
CA ARG A 97 13.89 -7.57 5.09
C ARG A 97 13.47 -6.18 5.55
N GLY A 98 12.36 -5.67 5.02
CA GLY A 98 11.79 -4.36 5.35
C GLY A 98 10.89 -4.36 6.58
N GLU A 99 10.60 -5.53 7.16
CA GLU A 99 9.72 -5.65 8.31
C GLU A 99 10.22 -4.86 9.53
N THR A 100 9.35 -4.01 10.06
CA THR A 100 9.60 -3.19 11.25
C THR A 100 8.27 -2.69 11.84
N SER A 101 8.34 -1.80 12.82
CA SER A 101 7.20 -1.08 13.40
C SER A 101 7.54 0.42 13.47
N GLY A 102 6.59 1.27 13.09
CA GLY A 102 6.73 2.73 13.10
C GLY A 102 5.40 3.42 13.48
N PRO A 103 5.30 4.75 13.32
CA PRO A 103 6.28 5.60 12.66
C PRO A 103 7.49 5.92 13.54
N TYR A 104 8.66 6.07 12.90
CA TYR A 104 9.89 6.56 13.51
C TYR A 104 10.51 7.66 12.61
N GLY A 105 11.64 8.23 13.01
CA GLY A 105 12.32 9.31 12.31
C GLY A 105 12.72 10.47 13.22
N ALA A 106 13.17 11.56 12.60
CA ALA A 106 13.73 12.72 13.27
C ALA A 106 13.00 14.02 12.94
N TYR A 107 12.89 14.90 13.94
CA TYR A 107 12.54 16.30 13.78
C TYR A 107 13.82 17.14 13.66
N PRO A 108 13.75 18.32 12.99
CA PRO A 108 14.77 19.34 13.12
C PRO A 108 15.05 19.68 14.59
N ALA A 109 16.26 20.19 14.88
CA ALA A 109 16.62 20.61 16.23
C ALA A 109 15.58 21.57 16.80
N GLY A 110 15.01 21.22 17.96
CA GLY A 110 13.87 21.93 18.54
C GLY A 110 13.09 21.07 19.55
N PRO A 111 11.96 21.57 20.08
CA PRO A 111 11.22 20.91 21.16
C PRO A 111 10.67 19.53 20.76
N LEU A 112 10.32 19.33 19.48
CA LEU A 112 9.82 18.04 18.98
C LEU A 112 10.93 16.99 18.82
N SER A 113 12.21 17.35 18.90
CA SER A 113 13.32 16.38 18.78
C SER A 113 13.32 15.32 19.89
N VAL A 114 12.61 15.56 20.99
CA VAL A 114 12.37 14.55 22.05
C VAL A 114 11.52 13.37 21.57
N GLU A 115 10.74 13.54 20.49
CA GLU A 115 9.92 12.50 19.86
C GLU A 115 10.70 11.70 18.80
N ASN A 116 12.00 11.97 18.62
CA ASN A 116 12.83 11.25 17.67
C ASN A 116 12.92 9.78 18.07
N THR A 117 12.65 8.91 17.10
CA THR A 117 12.78 7.46 17.28
C THR A 117 13.67 6.92 16.18
N ALA A 118 14.74 6.20 16.54
CA ALA A 118 15.56 5.51 15.56
C ALA A 118 14.83 4.26 15.04
N GLY A 119 15.03 3.92 13.78
CA GLY A 119 14.47 2.71 13.19
C GLY A 119 15.18 2.30 11.92
N LEU A 120 14.67 1.26 11.27
CA LEU A 120 15.27 0.67 10.08
C LEU A 120 15.35 1.68 8.93
N ILE A 121 16.56 1.92 8.41
CA ILE A 121 16.74 2.57 7.11
C ILE A 121 16.88 1.47 6.06
N TYR A 122 15.75 1.09 5.48
CA TYR A 122 15.69 -0.01 4.53
C TYR A 122 16.42 0.32 3.22
N ARG A 123 17.14 -0.68 2.72
CA ARG A 123 17.80 -0.71 1.42
C ARG A 123 17.58 -2.08 0.79
N VAL A 124 17.25 -2.09 -0.50
CA VAL A 124 17.08 -3.33 -1.25
C VAL A 124 18.41 -4.06 -1.30
N SER A 125 18.37 -5.38 -1.09
CA SER A 125 19.57 -6.23 -1.11
C SER A 125 20.30 -6.21 -2.46
N ALA A 126 21.57 -6.64 -2.49
CA ALA A 126 22.31 -6.73 -3.76
C ALA A 126 21.66 -7.76 -4.70
N GLU A 127 21.21 -8.88 -4.13
CA GLU A 127 20.46 -9.93 -4.82
C GLU A 127 19.13 -9.38 -5.34
N GLY A 128 18.38 -8.64 -4.51
CA GLY A 128 17.13 -7.98 -4.88
C GLY A 128 17.34 -6.99 -6.03
N LYS A 129 18.39 -6.15 -5.96
CA LYS A 129 18.74 -5.20 -7.03
C LYS A 129 19.03 -5.89 -8.36
N SER A 130 19.65 -7.07 -8.34
CA SER A 130 19.91 -7.85 -9.57
C SER A 130 18.62 -8.32 -10.26
N VAL A 131 17.56 -8.56 -9.48
CA VAL A 131 16.27 -9.07 -9.98
C VAL A 131 15.30 -7.94 -10.35
N LEU A 132 15.24 -6.90 -9.50
CA LEU A 132 14.30 -5.78 -9.56
C LEU A 132 14.78 -4.63 -10.46
N GLY A 133 16.10 -4.50 -10.66
CA GLY A 133 16.71 -3.35 -11.32
C GLY A 133 16.71 -2.09 -10.46
N ALA A 134 17.49 -1.08 -10.88
CA ALA A 134 17.70 0.14 -10.10
C ALA A 134 16.41 0.94 -9.87
N ARG A 135 15.54 1.02 -10.89
CA ARG A 135 14.30 1.80 -10.86
C ARG A 135 13.31 1.31 -9.81
N LEU A 136 12.98 0.02 -9.83
CA LEU A 136 12.05 -0.57 -8.86
C LEU A 136 12.68 -0.67 -7.47
N ALA A 137 14.00 -0.92 -7.39
CA ALA A 137 14.69 -0.90 -6.09
C ALA A 137 14.57 0.47 -5.39
N ALA A 138 14.82 1.57 -6.12
CA ALA A 138 14.65 2.92 -5.59
C ALA A 138 13.20 3.19 -5.14
N ALA A 139 12.21 2.67 -5.88
CA ALA A 139 10.80 2.80 -5.50
C ALA A 139 10.47 2.03 -4.22
N LEU A 140 10.99 0.81 -4.02
CA LEU A 140 10.77 0.08 -2.76
C LEU A 140 11.43 0.78 -1.57
N GLU A 141 12.65 1.30 -1.75
CA GLU A 141 13.33 2.08 -0.71
C GLU A 141 12.55 3.35 -0.32
N HIS A 142 11.99 4.05 -1.31
CA HIS A 142 11.15 5.22 -1.06
C HIS A 142 9.78 4.86 -0.45
N ALA A 143 9.15 3.78 -0.90
CA ALA A 143 7.89 3.32 -0.34
C ALA A 143 8.05 2.96 1.14
N HIS A 144 9.14 2.29 1.51
CA HIS A 144 9.46 2.00 2.92
C HIS A 144 9.63 3.26 3.76
N LEU A 145 10.35 4.25 3.23
CA LEU A 145 10.46 5.60 3.83
C LEU A 145 9.08 6.20 4.11
N LEU A 146 8.18 6.22 3.13
CA LEU A 146 6.84 6.77 3.30
C LEU A 146 5.96 5.98 4.27
N VAL A 147 6.13 4.65 4.36
CA VAL A 147 5.34 3.79 5.26
C VAL A 147 5.76 3.97 6.73
N PHE A 148 7.06 3.99 7.03
CA PHE A 148 7.53 3.93 8.42
C PHE A 148 8.19 5.20 8.93
N ARG A 149 8.70 6.07 8.07
CA ARG A 149 9.39 7.30 8.48
C ARG A 149 9.08 8.50 7.56
N PRO A 150 7.80 8.77 7.22
CA PRO A 150 7.45 9.80 6.25
C PRO A 150 7.94 11.21 6.62
N ARG A 151 8.17 11.49 7.92
CA ARG A 151 8.74 12.76 8.41
C ARG A 151 10.18 13.00 7.96
N ASP A 152 10.93 11.94 7.65
CA ASP A 152 12.32 12.02 7.20
C ASP A 152 12.44 12.28 5.70
N ALA A 153 11.33 12.27 4.95
CA ALA A 153 11.35 12.43 3.51
C ALA A 153 11.93 13.80 3.13
N ALA A 154 12.96 13.80 2.30
CA ALA A 154 13.72 14.98 1.94
C ALA A 154 13.96 15.09 0.43
N SER A 155 14.46 16.25 -0.01
CA SER A 155 14.83 16.48 -1.42
C SER A 155 15.83 15.45 -1.96
N ALA A 156 16.71 14.91 -1.11
CA ALA A 156 17.65 13.87 -1.49
C ALA A 156 16.96 12.57 -1.93
N ASP A 157 15.83 12.20 -1.31
CA ASP A 157 15.07 11.01 -1.68
C ASP A 157 14.39 11.17 -3.05
N MET A 158 13.90 12.38 -3.36
CA MET A 158 13.37 12.70 -4.70
C MET A 158 14.47 12.61 -5.76
N LYS A 159 15.66 13.16 -5.47
CA LYS A 159 16.83 13.07 -6.38
C LYS A 159 17.25 11.62 -6.62
N ALA A 160 17.15 10.75 -5.62
CA ALA A 160 17.45 9.33 -5.79
C ALA A 160 16.47 8.64 -6.75
N LEU A 161 15.17 8.98 -6.68
CA LEU A 161 14.17 8.48 -7.64
C LEU A 161 14.46 8.98 -9.06
N LEU A 162 14.73 10.28 -9.23
CA LEU A 162 15.10 10.87 -10.52
C LEU A 162 16.35 10.21 -11.12
N ALA A 163 17.38 9.99 -10.31
CA ALA A 163 18.60 9.31 -10.72
C ALA A 163 18.36 7.84 -11.12
N ALA A 164 17.32 7.21 -10.57
CA ALA A 164 16.88 5.87 -10.95
C ALA A 164 15.93 5.87 -12.18
N GLY A 165 15.75 7.02 -12.83
CA GLY A 165 15.03 7.20 -14.08
C GLY A 165 13.55 7.56 -13.92
N TRP A 166 13.05 7.79 -12.71
CA TRP A 166 11.67 8.24 -12.50
C TRP A 166 11.48 9.65 -13.06
N SER A 167 10.32 9.93 -13.66
CA SER A 167 9.89 11.28 -14.02
C SER A 167 9.19 11.95 -12.83
N ASP A 168 9.09 13.28 -12.84
CA ASP A 168 8.35 14.02 -11.80
C ASP A 168 6.90 13.54 -11.69
N THR A 169 6.22 13.37 -12.84
CA THR A 169 4.85 12.82 -12.92
C THR A 169 4.77 11.40 -12.33
N GLY A 170 5.75 10.57 -12.65
CA GLY A 170 5.88 9.22 -12.10
C GLY A 170 6.02 9.22 -10.57
N ILE A 171 6.87 10.10 -10.03
CA ILE A 171 7.09 10.24 -8.57
C ILE A 171 5.80 10.67 -7.86
N VAL A 172 5.07 11.64 -8.42
CA VAL A 172 3.79 12.10 -7.85
C VAL A 172 2.78 10.95 -7.82
N THR A 173 2.62 10.24 -8.93
CA THR A 173 1.66 9.14 -9.04
C THR A 173 2.04 7.95 -8.16
N PHE A 174 3.33 7.65 -8.06
CA PHE A 174 3.87 6.65 -7.14
C PHE A 174 3.57 7.02 -5.67
N SER A 175 3.78 8.28 -5.28
CA SER A 175 3.48 8.74 -3.92
C SER A 175 1.98 8.65 -3.61
N GLN A 176 1.12 8.99 -4.58
CA GLN A 176 -0.33 8.81 -4.47
C GLN A 176 -0.72 7.34 -4.31
N LEU A 177 -0.06 6.42 -5.04
CA LEU A 177 -0.27 4.99 -4.89
C LEU A 177 0.04 4.51 -3.46
N VAL A 178 1.20 4.88 -2.92
CA VAL A 178 1.61 4.48 -1.55
C VAL A 178 0.64 5.02 -0.50
N ALA A 179 0.19 6.28 -0.66
CA ALA A 179 -0.80 6.89 0.21
C ALA A 179 -2.16 6.17 0.13
N PHE A 180 -2.63 5.87 -1.08
CA PHE A 180 -3.88 5.15 -1.30
C PHE A 180 -3.84 3.74 -0.69
N LEU A 181 -2.75 2.99 -0.89
CA LEU A 181 -2.60 1.64 -0.33
C LEU A 181 -2.61 1.66 1.21
N SER A 182 -1.90 2.61 1.80
CA SER A 182 -1.87 2.80 3.25
C SER A 182 -3.23 3.22 3.81
N PHE A 183 -4.02 3.98 3.06
CA PHE A 183 -5.42 4.28 3.39
C PHE A 183 -6.31 3.04 3.25
N GLN A 184 -6.25 2.36 2.11
CA GLN A 184 -7.08 1.21 1.77
C GLN A 184 -6.93 0.12 2.82
N VAL A 185 -5.70 -0.23 3.18
CA VAL A 185 -5.41 -1.29 4.15
C VAL A 185 -6.00 -0.96 5.52
N ARG A 186 -5.83 0.28 6.01
CA ARG A 186 -6.42 0.73 7.28
C ARG A 186 -7.94 0.66 7.28
N VAL A 187 -8.59 1.04 6.18
CA VAL A 187 -10.05 0.93 6.05
C VAL A 187 -10.49 -0.53 6.03
N VAL A 188 -9.81 -1.39 5.27
CA VAL A 188 -10.11 -2.82 5.20
C VAL A 188 -10.01 -3.48 6.57
N THR A 189 -8.90 -3.26 7.29
CA THR A 189 -8.71 -3.80 8.65
C THR A 189 -9.80 -3.28 9.60
N GLY A 190 -10.08 -1.97 9.57
CA GLY A 190 -11.13 -1.37 10.42
C GLY A 190 -12.53 -1.92 10.14
N LEU A 191 -12.88 -2.13 8.87
CA LEU A 191 -14.17 -2.72 8.48
C LEU A 191 -14.29 -4.18 8.94
N ARG A 192 -13.24 -4.98 8.84
CA ARG A 192 -13.25 -6.37 9.34
C ARG A 192 -13.44 -6.43 10.86
N VAL A 193 -12.76 -5.56 11.61
CA VAL A 193 -12.93 -5.45 13.08
C VAL A 193 -14.37 -5.06 13.42
N LEU A 194 -14.92 -4.05 12.73
CA LEU A 194 -16.31 -3.63 12.93
C LEU A 194 -17.30 -4.75 12.60
N GLY A 195 -17.10 -5.45 11.48
CA GLY A 195 -17.93 -6.58 11.07
C GLY A 195 -17.96 -7.71 12.10
N ALA A 196 -16.79 -8.09 12.61
CA ALA A 196 -16.67 -9.10 13.66
C ALA A 196 -17.41 -8.68 14.95
N SER A 197 -17.27 -7.41 15.36
CA SER A 197 -17.97 -6.87 16.52
C SER A 197 -19.49 -6.87 16.35
N LEU A 198 -20.01 -6.52 15.16
CA LEU A 198 -21.44 -6.54 14.87
C LEU A 198 -22.00 -7.97 14.85
N GLY A 199 -21.25 -8.93 14.30
CA GLY A 199 -21.62 -10.35 14.31
C GLY A 199 -21.71 -10.92 15.73
N ALA A 200 -20.72 -10.62 16.58
CA ALA A 200 -20.73 -11.05 17.99
C ALA A 200 -21.92 -10.47 18.78
N ALA A 201 -22.24 -9.19 18.57
CA ALA A 201 -23.39 -8.55 19.21
C ALA A 201 -24.73 -9.18 18.77
N SER A 202 -24.87 -9.51 17.47
CA SER A 202 -26.06 -10.19 16.97
C SER A 202 -26.23 -11.61 17.54
N ALA A 203 -25.13 -12.34 17.71
CA ALA A 203 -25.17 -13.68 18.30
C ALA A 203 -25.57 -13.64 19.78
N ALA A 204 -25.08 -12.66 20.54
CA ALA A 204 -25.45 -12.47 21.95
C ALA A 204 -26.89 -12.00 22.16
N ALA A 205 -27.48 -11.26 21.21
CA ALA A 205 -28.87 -10.80 21.28
C ALA A 205 -29.90 -11.87 20.85
N GLY A 206 -29.44 -12.93 20.15
CA GLY A 206 -30.27 -14.05 19.73
C GLY A 206 -30.20 -15.28 20.65
N ALA A 207 -29.38 -15.22 21.72
CA ALA A 207 -29.27 -16.21 22.78
C ALA A 207 -30.05 -15.77 24.02
#